data_AF-A0A7X7HSM8-F1
#
_entry.id   AF-A0A7X7HSM8-F1
#
_cell.length_a   1.000
_cell.length_b   1.000
_cell.length_c   1.000
_cell.angle_alpha   90.00
_cell.angle_beta   90.00
_cell.angle_gamma   90.00
#
_symmetry.space_group_name_H-M   'P 1'
#
loop_
_entity.id
_entity.type
_entity.pdbx_description
1 polymer ?
#
loop_
_entity_poly.entity_id
_entity_poly.type
_entity_poly.pdbx_seq_one_letter_code
_entity_poly.pdbx_strand_id
1 'polypeptide(L)'
;MEDVAIIGVGIHPFGRFGPKSAIDMGADAIRSACTDAGVAWKDVQFAFGGSNTVDNPDAVVGKLGLTGIQFMDVYNGCATAATALQLASETIRSGRYDIGVAVGMDKHGTGAFTADPVHYGAPSWYGEMGYFLTTKFFGMKIQRYMHD
;
A
#
# COMPACT_ATOMS: atom_id res chain seq x y z
N MET A 1 18.57 -4.99 -21.14
CA MET A 1 17.38 -4.84 -20.28
C MET A 1 17.62 -5.77 -19.12
N GLU A 2 17.79 -5.24 -17.92
CA GLU A 2 18.09 -6.09 -16.75
C GLU A 2 16.83 -6.80 -16.28
N ASP A 3 16.99 -8.07 -15.92
CA ASP A 3 15.93 -8.86 -15.31
C ASP A 3 15.74 -8.41 -13.86
N VAL A 4 14.48 -8.19 -13.47
CA VAL A 4 14.13 -7.84 -12.09
C VAL A 4 13.48 -9.04 -11.44
N ALA A 5 13.95 -9.39 -10.23
CA ALA A 5 13.40 -10.47 -9.44
C ALA A 5 12.88 -9.96 -8.09
N ILE A 6 11.83 -10.61 -7.59
CA ILE A 6 11.42 -10.49 -6.19
C ILE A 6 12.27 -11.48 -5.41
N ILE A 7 13.19 -10.96 -4.58
CA ILE A 7 14.13 -11.78 -3.81
C ILE A 7 13.67 -12.07 -2.37
N GLY A 8 12.61 -11.41 -1.90
CA GLY A 8 11.99 -11.71 -0.61
C GLY A 8 10.62 -11.08 -0.46
N VAL A 9 9.79 -11.70 0.38
CA VAL A 9 8.41 -11.26 0.65
C VAL A 9 8.12 -11.23 2.15
N GLY A 10 7.23 -10.34 2.57
CA GLY A 10 6.87 -10.20 3.97
C GLY A 10 5.48 -9.60 4.13
N ILE A 11 4.75 -10.10 5.12
CA ILE A 11 3.41 -9.63 5.44
C ILE A 11 3.21 -9.65 6.95
N HIS A 12 2.70 -8.56 7.50
CA HIS A 12 2.09 -8.61 8.82
C HIS A 12 0.72 -9.28 8.69
N PRO A 13 0.37 -10.30 9.50
CA PRO A 13 -0.90 -11.02 9.37
C PRO A 13 -2.10 -10.08 9.33
N PHE A 14 -3.13 -10.44 8.58
CA PHE A 14 -4.39 -9.71 8.60
C PHE A 14 -5.15 -9.98 9.90
N GLY A 15 -5.75 -8.95 10.50
CA GLY A 15 -6.46 -9.09 11.76
C GLY A 15 -6.68 -7.77 12.51
N ARG A 16 -7.18 -7.89 13.74
CA ARG A 16 -7.43 -6.76 14.64
C ARG A 16 -6.31 -6.66 15.67
N PHE A 17 -5.45 -5.66 15.53
CA PHE A 17 -4.23 -5.53 16.35
C PHE A 17 -4.28 -4.40 17.37
N GLY A 18 -5.46 -4.13 17.94
CA GLY A 18 -5.64 -3.19 19.05
C GLY A 18 -4.97 -1.83 18.77
N PRO A 19 -3.97 -1.40 19.57
CA PRO A 19 -3.29 -0.11 19.39
C PRO A 19 -2.18 -0.08 18.34
N LYS A 20 -1.72 -1.22 17.81
CA LYS A 20 -0.55 -1.27 16.90
C LYS A 20 -0.79 -0.47 15.61
N SER A 21 0.06 0.49 15.29
CA SER A 21 -0.17 1.39 14.15
C SER A 21 0.04 0.69 12.80
N ALA A 22 -0.51 1.26 11.71
CA ALA A 22 -0.21 0.82 10.34
C ALA A 22 1.29 0.89 10.04
N ILE A 23 1.96 1.94 10.55
CA ILE A 23 3.41 2.11 10.46
C ILE A 23 4.16 0.95 11.13
N ASP A 24 3.78 0.54 12.34
CA ASP A 24 4.44 -0.59 13.02
C ASP A 24 4.20 -1.92 12.26
N MET A 25 3.00 -2.12 11.71
CA MET A 25 2.69 -3.29 10.87
C MET A 25 3.48 -3.28 9.56
N GLY A 26 3.64 -2.12 8.92
CA GLY A 26 4.49 -1.94 7.74
C GLY A 26 5.96 -2.25 8.04
N ALA A 27 6.47 -1.80 9.20
CA ALA A 27 7.83 -2.09 9.62
C ALA A 27 8.07 -3.60 9.81
N ASP A 28 7.11 -4.32 10.39
CA ASP A 28 7.22 -5.77 10.55
C ASP A 28 7.19 -6.51 9.21
N ALA A 29 6.35 -6.08 8.27
CA ALA A 29 6.32 -6.62 6.92
C ALA A 29 7.66 -6.42 6.20
N ILE A 30 8.26 -5.22 6.30
CA ILE A 30 9.55 -4.91 5.69
C ILE A 30 10.68 -5.73 6.32
N ARG A 31 10.74 -5.84 7.66
CA ARG A 31 11.74 -6.69 8.32
C ARG A 31 11.61 -8.15 7.90
N SER A 32 10.38 -8.64 7.74
CA SER A 32 10.14 -10.01 7.28
C SER A 32 10.63 -10.20 5.85
N ALA A 33 10.34 -9.25 4.95
CA ALA A 33 10.79 -9.29 3.56
C ALA A 33 12.33 -9.22 3.44
N CYS A 34 12.99 -8.35 4.21
CA CYS A 34 14.46 -8.29 4.25
C CYS A 34 15.06 -9.60 4.78
N THR A 35 14.44 -10.20 5.81
CA THR A 35 14.87 -11.48 6.38
C THR A 35 14.77 -12.61 5.36
N ASP A 36 13.63 -12.70 4.66
CA ASP A 36 13.38 -13.69 3.60
C ASP A 36 14.38 -13.53 2.43
N ALA A 37 14.72 -12.30 2.07
CA ALA A 37 15.74 -11.98 1.08
C ALA A 37 17.19 -12.20 1.54
N GLY A 38 17.43 -12.41 2.84
CA GLY A 38 18.78 -12.53 3.39
C GLY A 38 19.60 -11.23 3.35
N VAL A 39 18.94 -10.07 3.31
CA VAL A 39 19.58 -8.74 3.27
C VAL A 39 19.29 -7.94 4.54
N ALA A 40 20.16 -7.00 4.89
CA ALA A 40 19.89 -6.06 5.96
C ALA A 40 19.16 -4.81 5.44
N TRP A 41 18.41 -4.12 6.30
CA TRP A 41 17.73 -2.86 5.94
C TRP A 41 18.70 -1.81 5.37
N LYS A 42 19.94 -1.76 5.86
CA LYS A 42 20.99 -0.86 5.38
C LYS A 42 21.45 -1.14 3.94
N ASP A 43 21.14 -2.31 3.40
CA ASP A 43 21.51 -2.71 2.04
C ASP A 43 20.44 -2.26 1.03
N VAL A 44 19.24 -1.90 1.50
CA VAL A 44 18.17 -1.30 0.68
C VAL A 44 18.61 0.11 0.27
N GLN A 45 18.44 0.45 -1.01
CA GLN A 45 18.91 1.72 -1.59
C GLN A 45 17.76 2.72 -1.84
N PHE A 46 16.55 2.22 -2.00
CA PHE A 46 15.34 3.03 -2.18
C PHE A 46 14.09 2.27 -1.73
N ALA A 47 13.00 2.98 -1.53
CA ALA A 47 11.71 2.37 -1.24
C ALA A 47 10.55 3.14 -1.90
N PHE A 48 9.50 2.39 -2.23
CA PHE A 48 8.18 2.91 -2.54
C PHE A 48 7.20 2.43 -1.49
N GLY A 49 6.40 3.34 -0.94
CA GLY A 49 5.37 3.00 0.02
C GLY A 49 4.04 3.65 -0.32
N GLY A 50 2.97 3.16 0.28
CA GLY A 50 1.68 3.80 0.14
C GLY A 50 0.65 3.31 1.12
N SER A 51 -0.33 4.16 1.37
CA SER A 51 -1.42 3.93 2.30
C SER A 51 -2.64 4.75 1.92
N ASN A 52 -3.82 4.26 2.26
CA ASN A 52 -5.04 5.06 2.28
C ASN A 52 -5.31 5.68 3.66
N THR A 53 -4.78 5.08 4.73
CA THR A 53 -5.09 5.45 6.13
C THR A 53 -3.94 6.16 6.84
N VAL A 54 -2.77 6.24 6.21
CA VAL A 54 -1.58 6.90 6.73
C VAL A 54 -1.20 8.04 5.78
N ASP A 55 -1.15 9.26 6.33
CA ASP A 55 -0.82 10.47 5.58
C ASP A 55 0.65 10.49 5.11
N ASN A 56 1.56 9.96 5.95
CA ASN A 56 3.00 9.93 5.69
C ASN A 56 3.58 8.50 5.84
N PRO A 57 3.38 7.59 4.84
CA PRO A 57 3.82 6.20 4.92
C PRO A 57 5.35 6.03 5.05
N ASP A 58 6.15 6.93 4.49
CA ASP A 58 7.61 6.96 4.61
C ASP A 58 8.12 7.02 6.06
N ALA A 59 7.30 7.47 7.02
CA ALA A 59 7.60 7.49 8.44
C ALA A 59 7.92 6.09 9.01
N VAL A 60 7.58 5.02 8.27
CA VAL A 60 8.02 3.65 8.57
C VAL A 60 9.54 3.52 8.67
N VAL A 61 10.31 4.34 7.96
CA VAL A 61 11.78 4.36 8.04
C VAL A 61 12.26 4.64 9.48
N GLY A 62 11.54 5.46 10.23
CA GLY A 62 11.82 5.72 11.66
C GLY A 62 11.72 4.48 12.56
N LYS A 63 11.06 3.41 12.10
CA LYS A 63 10.96 2.11 12.79
C LYS A 63 12.01 1.10 12.32
N LEU A 64 12.65 1.34 11.19
CA LEU A 64 13.60 0.42 10.56
C LEU A 64 15.05 0.85 10.79
N GLY A 65 15.29 2.16 10.92
CA GLY A 65 16.61 2.76 11.06
C GLY A 65 16.87 3.78 9.96
N LEU A 66 17.49 4.90 10.31
CA LEU A 66 17.76 6.00 9.37
C LEU A 66 18.99 5.68 8.52
N THR A 67 18.77 5.37 7.26
CA THR A 67 19.83 5.00 6.29
C THR A 67 20.10 6.09 5.25
N GLY A 68 19.21 7.08 5.13
CA GLY A 68 19.29 8.14 4.12
C GLY A 68 18.77 7.75 2.74
N ILE A 69 18.13 6.59 2.61
CA ILE A 69 17.53 6.13 1.36
C ILE A 69 16.40 7.07 0.91
N GLN A 70 16.17 7.12 -0.40
CA GLN A 70 14.97 7.78 -0.92
C GLN A 70 13.76 6.87 -0.68
N PHE A 71 12.72 7.41 -0.05
CA PHE A 71 11.42 6.77 0.10
C PHE A 71 10.38 7.63 -0.61
N MET A 72 9.66 7.05 -1.57
CA MET A 72 8.61 7.74 -2.32
C MET A 72 7.24 7.19 -1.98
N ASP A 73 6.37 8.08 -1.51
CA ASP A 73 4.98 7.76 -1.23
C ASP A 73 4.13 7.86 -2.49
N VAL A 74 3.36 6.79 -2.75
CA VAL A 74 2.47 6.69 -3.90
C VAL A 74 1.07 6.34 -3.43
N TYR A 75 0.07 6.83 -4.17
CA TYR A 75 -1.32 6.54 -3.89
C TYR A 75 -2.09 6.29 -5.19
N ASN A 76 -2.74 5.14 -5.26
CA ASN A 76 -3.58 4.72 -6.39
C ASN A 76 -4.77 3.87 -5.90
N GLY A 77 -5.40 4.33 -4.81
CA GLY A 77 -6.51 3.61 -4.16
C GLY A 77 -6.15 2.16 -3.81
N CYS A 78 -7.04 1.21 -4.12
CA CYS A 78 -6.81 -0.22 -3.86
C CYS A 78 -5.60 -0.81 -4.63
N ALA A 79 -5.12 -0.13 -5.68
CA ALA A 79 -3.98 -0.58 -6.49
C ALA A 79 -2.63 -0.03 -6.02
N THR A 80 -2.61 0.72 -4.91
CA THR A 80 -1.40 1.42 -4.40
C THR A 80 -0.16 0.51 -4.31
N ALA A 81 -0.28 -0.68 -3.71
CA ALA A 81 0.85 -1.60 -3.59
C ALA A 81 1.33 -2.16 -4.95
N ALA A 82 0.43 -2.33 -5.91
CA ALA A 82 0.79 -2.75 -7.27
C ALA A 82 1.56 -1.64 -8.00
N THR A 83 1.14 -0.38 -7.83
CA THR A 83 1.88 0.78 -8.33
C THR A 83 3.27 0.89 -7.70
N ALA A 84 3.38 0.71 -6.38
CA ALA A 84 4.68 0.70 -5.69
C ALA A 84 5.61 -0.39 -6.23
N LEU A 85 5.10 -1.60 -6.46
CA LEU A 85 5.87 -2.71 -7.02
C LEU A 85 6.30 -2.44 -8.47
N GLN A 86 5.41 -1.88 -9.30
CA GLN A 86 5.73 -1.49 -10.68
C GLN A 86 6.87 -0.47 -10.71
N LEU A 87 6.76 0.60 -9.90
CA LEU A 87 7.77 1.66 -9.84
C LEU A 87 9.11 1.14 -9.30
N ALA A 88 9.09 0.23 -8.32
CA ALA A 88 10.30 -0.41 -7.84
C ALA A 88 10.99 -1.22 -8.94
N SER A 89 10.20 -1.99 -9.72
CA SER A 89 10.71 -2.77 -10.83
C SER A 89 11.30 -1.87 -11.94
N GLU A 90 10.62 -0.78 -12.29
CA GLU A 90 11.10 0.18 -13.28
C GLU A 90 12.37 0.92 -12.81
N THR A 91 12.45 1.23 -11.51
CA THR A 91 13.62 1.87 -10.90
C THR A 91 14.85 0.96 -10.99
N ILE A 92 14.71 -0.34 -10.70
CA ILE A 92 15.81 -1.31 -10.87
C ILE A 92 16.17 -1.45 -12.36
N ARG A 93 15.18 -1.63 -13.25
CA ARG A 93 15.44 -1.72 -14.70
C ARG A 93 16.16 -0.52 -15.29
N SER A 94 16.02 0.65 -14.67
CA SER A 94 16.72 1.87 -15.10
C SER A 94 18.23 1.86 -14.80
N GLY A 95 18.71 0.91 -13.99
CA GLY A 95 20.10 0.83 -13.54
C GLY A 95 20.46 1.86 -12.45
N ARG A 96 19.47 2.55 -11.87
CA ARG A 96 19.69 3.57 -10.84
C ARG A 96 20.02 2.95 -9.48
N TYR A 97 19.43 1.79 -9.17
CA TYR A 97 19.59 1.05 -7.92
C TYR A 97 19.40 -0.45 -8.17
N ASP A 98 19.97 -1.30 -7.32
CA ASP A 98 19.95 -2.76 -7.39
C ASP A 98 18.92 -3.38 -6.43
N ILE A 99 18.75 -2.78 -5.23
CA ILE A 99 17.90 -3.34 -4.16
C ILE A 99 16.95 -2.27 -3.64
N GLY A 100 15.64 -2.55 -3.73
CA GLY A 100 14.60 -1.68 -3.23
C GLY A 100 13.46 -2.42 -2.55
N VAL A 101 12.65 -1.68 -1.79
CA VAL A 101 11.45 -2.19 -1.11
C VAL A 101 10.20 -1.55 -1.68
N ALA A 102 9.16 -2.34 -1.92
CA ALA A 102 7.81 -1.86 -2.20
C ALA A 102 6.89 -2.32 -1.06
N VAL A 103 6.17 -1.38 -0.43
CA VAL A 103 5.32 -1.67 0.74
C VAL A 103 3.96 -0.99 0.66
N GLY A 104 2.91 -1.72 0.98
CA GLY A 104 1.59 -1.16 1.28
C GLY A 104 1.29 -1.33 2.76
N MET A 105 0.72 -0.33 3.40
CA MET A 105 0.32 -0.44 4.81
C MET A 105 -0.98 0.30 5.08
N ASP A 106 -1.92 -0.35 5.75
CA ASP A 106 -3.19 0.27 6.11
C ASP A 106 -3.70 -0.25 7.44
N LYS A 107 -4.38 0.63 8.18
CA LYS A 107 -5.17 0.25 9.36
C LYS A 107 -6.50 0.98 9.36
N HIS A 108 -7.52 0.24 8.96
CA HIS A 108 -8.87 0.76 8.90
C HIS A 108 -9.58 0.68 10.27
N GLY A 109 -10.49 1.61 10.49
CA GLY A 109 -11.42 1.56 11.61
C GLY A 109 -12.39 0.38 11.52
N THR A 110 -13.16 0.15 12.58
CA THR A 110 -14.23 -0.85 12.55
C THR A 110 -15.41 -0.36 11.74
N GLY A 111 -16.06 -1.26 10.99
CA GLY A 111 -17.26 -0.96 10.24
C GLY A 111 -17.06 -1.21 8.75
N ALA A 112 -18.03 -0.77 7.96
CA ALA A 112 -17.98 -0.91 6.52
C ALA A 112 -17.18 0.22 5.87
N PHE A 113 -16.50 -0.10 4.77
CA PHE A 113 -15.76 0.87 3.99
C PHE A 113 -16.72 1.83 3.29
N THR A 114 -16.42 3.11 3.42
CA THR A 114 -17.06 4.20 2.67
C THR A 114 -16.02 5.28 2.43
N ALA A 115 -16.28 6.15 1.48
CA ALA A 115 -15.54 7.39 1.29
C ALA A 115 -16.52 8.51 0.94
N ASP A 116 -16.02 9.73 0.75
CA ASP A 116 -16.83 10.80 0.20
C ASP A 116 -17.07 10.54 -1.29
N PRO A 117 -18.34 10.38 -1.76
CA PRO A 117 -18.66 10.16 -3.18
C PRO A 117 -18.12 11.26 -4.10
N VAL A 118 -17.94 12.49 -3.61
CA VAL A 118 -17.43 13.61 -4.41
C VAL A 118 -16.00 13.34 -4.89
N HIS A 119 -15.18 12.67 -4.07
CA HIS A 119 -13.83 12.25 -4.45
C HIS A 119 -13.80 11.16 -5.54
N TYR A 120 -14.97 10.61 -5.88
CA TYR A 120 -15.15 9.58 -6.91
C TYR A 120 -16.04 10.09 -8.06
N GLY A 121 -16.24 11.40 -8.18
CA GLY A 121 -17.05 12.01 -9.23
C GLY A 121 -18.55 11.76 -9.10
N ALA A 122 -19.02 11.38 -7.91
CA ALA A 122 -20.45 11.21 -7.62
C ALA A 122 -20.98 12.37 -6.75
N PRO A 123 -22.25 12.75 -6.90
CA PRO A 123 -22.83 13.84 -6.11
C PRO A 123 -22.97 13.47 -4.63
N SER A 124 -22.93 14.46 -3.73
CA SER A 124 -22.95 14.25 -2.27
C SER A 124 -24.18 13.45 -1.80
N TRP A 125 -25.35 13.72 -2.40
CA TRP A 125 -26.61 13.04 -2.07
C TRP A 125 -26.52 11.52 -2.22
N TYR A 126 -25.62 11.02 -3.09
CA TYR A 126 -25.42 9.58 -3.27
C TYR A 126 -24.84 8.92 -2.00
N GLY A 127 -23.96 9.61 -1.29
CA GLY A 127 -23.45 9.20 0.02
C GLY A 127 -24.48 9.42 1.13
N GLU A 128 -25.16 10.57 1.13
CA GLU A 128 -26.19 10.93 2.13
C GLU A 128 -27.35 9.92 2.17
N MET A 129 -27.74 9.39 1.01
CA MET A 129 -28.76 8.33 0.88
C MET A 129 -28.22 6.91 1.15
N GLY A 130 -26.97 6.79 1.59
CA GLY A 130 -26.30 5.53 1.88
C GLY A 130 -26.06 4.66 0.64
N TYR A 131 -25.98 5.24 -0.56
CA TYR A 131 -25.65 4.51 -1.80
C TYR A 131 -24.14 4.32 -2.01
N PHE A 132 -23.30 5.09 -1.30
CA PHE A 132 -21.84 5.00 -1.41
C PHE A 132 -21.15 4.09 -0.38
N LEU A 133 -21.90 3.18 0.24
CA LEU A 133 -21.32 2.06 0.98
C LEU A 133 -20.66 1.11 -0.03
N THR A 134 -19.40 0.73 0.21
CA THR A 134 -18.59 -0.02 -0.77
C THR A 134 -19.32 -1.26 -1.32
N THR A 135 -19.95 -2.06 -0.46
CA THR A 135 -20.70 -3.26 -0.87
C THR A 135 -21.90 -2.95 -1.74
N LYS A 136 -22.66 -1.88 -1.41
CA LYS A 136 -23.82 -1.44 -2.19
C LYS A 136 -23.40 -0.85 -3.53
N PHE A 137 -22.35 -0.03 -3.53
CA PHE A 137 -21.79 0.60 -4.72
C PHE A 137 -21.36 -0.45 -5.76
N PHE A 138 -20.58 -1.46 -5.34
CA PHE A 138 -20.17 -2.55 -6.24
C PHE A 138 -21.33 -3.49 -6.59
N GLY A 139 -22.22 -3.80 -5.64
CA GLY A 139 -23.39 -4.64 -5.89
C GLY A 139 -24.29 -4.10 -6.99
N MET A 140 -24.55 -2.80 -7.01
CA MET A 140 -25.35 -2.15 -8.07
C MET A 140 -24.68 -2.25 -9.46
N LYS A 141 -23.35 -2.11 -9.53
CA LYS A 141 -22.60 -2.28 -10.79
C LYS A 141 -22.67 -3.72 -11.31
N ILE A 142 -22.55 -4.70 -10.41
CA ILE A 142 -22.68 -6.12 -10.76
C ILE A 142 -24.09 -6.43 -11.28
N GLN A 143 -25.13 -5.90 -10.65
CA GLN A 143 -26.51 -6.06 -11.13
C GLN A 143 -26.68 -5.51 -12.56
N ARG A 144 -26.08 -4.36 -12.88
CA ARG A 144 -26.09 -3.83 -14.24
C ARG A 144 -25.33 -4.73 -15.21
N TYR A 145 -24.15 -5.21 -14.82
CA TYR A 145 -23.34 -6.11 -15.66
C TYR A 145 -24.03 -7.47 -15.91
N MET A 146 -24.83 -7.96 -14.97
CA MET A 146 -25.59 -9.21 -15.16
C MET A 146 -26.83 -9.04 -16.05
N HIS A 147 -27.33 -7.82 -16.20
CA HIS A 147 -28.48 -7.52 -17.05
C HIS A 147 -28.08 -7.37 -18.52
N ASP A 148 -26.92 -6.76 -18.79
CA ASP A 148 -26.39 -6.48 -20.13
C ASP A 148 -25.55 -7.66 -20.67
#